data_AF-T1AQ39-F1
#
_entry.id   AF-T1AQ39-F1
#
_cell.length_a   1.000
_cell.length_b   1.000
_cell.length_c   1.000
_cell.angle_alpha   90.00
_cell.angle_beta   90.00
_cell.angle_gamma   90.00
#
_symmetry.space_group_name_H-M   'P 1'
#
loop_
_entity.id
_entity.type
_entity.pdbx_description
1 polymer ?
#
loop_
_entity_poly.entity_id
_entity_poly.type
_entity_poly.pdbx_seq_one_letter_code
_entity_poly.pdbx_strand_id
1 'polypeptide(L)'
;MASANRNPGLERLATASARLDPTDPTGVTTFARAQHVDAAVIGPEAPLAAGVADALRAAEIPTVGPGRDAARIESSKQFARELLARHGIDAQPRYVIPRSMEEVDRAVADFPGPFVVKPSGLTAGKGVWVQGADFTDPKEGATYAKSILVQGGSVLLEERLDGEEFSLMAFVTD
;
A
#
# COMPACT_ATOMS: atom_id res chain seq x y z
N MET A 1 -12.95 -10.09 -16.99
CA MET A 1 -12.86 -9.48 -15.64
C MET A 1 -12.74 -10.57 -14.58
N ALA A 2 -11.74 -10.52 -13.71
CA ALA A 2 -11.62 -11.42 -12.57
C ALA A 2 -11.73 -10.62 -11.28
N SER A 3 -12.69 -10.96 -10.41
CA SER A 3 -12.93 -10.22 -9.16
C SER A 3 -13.51 -11.10 -8.06
N ALA A 4 -13.18 -10.80 -6.81
CA ALA A 4 -13.73 -11.52 -5.65
C ALA A 4 -15.25 -11.31 -5.49
N ASN A 5 -15.70 -10.10 -5.83
CA ASN A 5 -17.09 -9.68 -5.72
C ASN A 5 -17.73 -9.51 -7.09
N ARG A 6 -19.04 -9.79 -7.13
CA ARG A 6 -19.85 -9.56 -8.32
C ARG A 6 -20.05 -8.06 -8.51
N ASN A 7 -19.81 -7.56 -9.73
CA ASN A 7 -20.14 -6.19 -10.12
C ASN A 7 -21.03 -6.22 -11.37
N PRO A 8 -22.36 -6.16 -11.22
CA PRO A 8 -23.30 -6.20 -12.35
C PRO A 8 -23.10 -5.08 -13.37
N GLY A 9 -22.53 -3.94 -12.97
CA GLY A 9 -22.22 -2.84 -13.87
C GLY A 9 -21.09 -3.20 -14.82
N LEU A 10 -20.00 -3.76 -14.28
CA LEU A 10 -18.84 -4.18 -15.07
C LEU A 10 -19.10 -5.46 -15.87
N GLU A 11 -19.93 -6.38 -15.36
CA GLU A 11 -20.32 -7.60 -16.09
C GLU A 11 -21.00 -7.29 -17.42
N ARG A 12 -21.80 -6.21 -17.49
CA ARG A 12 -22.42 -5.77 -18.75
C ARG A 12 -21.41 -5.25 -19.79
N LEU A 13 -20.22 -4.87 -19.35
CA LEU A 13 -19.16 -4.33 -20.18
C LEU A 13 -18.08 -5.38 -20.52
N ALA A 14 -18.14 -6.56 -19.90
CA ALA A 14 -17.14 -7.61 -20.04
C ALA A 14 -17.70 -8.77 -20.88
N THR A 15 -16.91 -9.25 -21.85
CA THR A 15 -17.24 -10.46 -22.62
C THR A 15 -17.23 -11.71 -21.74
N ALA A 16 -16.40 -11.72 -20.69
CA ALA A 16 -16.34 -12.79 -19.70
C ALA A 16 -16.01 -12.23 -18.31
N SER A 17 -16.64 -12.79 -17.29
CA SER A 17 -16.32 -12.55 -15.88
C SER A 17 -16.10 -13.86 -15.12
N ALA A 18 -15.16 -13.83 -14.17
CA ALA A 18 -14.96 -14.91 -13.23
C ALA A 18 -14.96 -14.37 -11.80
N ARG A 19 -15.67 -15.08 -10.93
CA ARG A 19 -15.60 -14.86 -9.49
C ARG A 19 -14.46 -15.69 -8.92
N LEU A 20 -13.34 -15.05 -8.64
CA LEU A 20 -12.14 -15.69 -8.10
C LEU A 20 -11.40 -14.71 -7.18
N ASP A 21 -10.53 -15.23 -6.33
CA ASP A 21 -9.65 -14.41 -5.53
C ASP A 21 -8.61 -13.71 -6.44
N PRO A 22 -8.65 -12.38 -6.60
CA PRO A 22 -7.73 -11.69 -7.48
C PRO A 22 -6.28 -11.75 -6.95
N THR A 23 -6.06 -12.19 -5.71
CA THR A 23 -4.73 -12.40 -5.14
C THR A 23 -4.19 -13.81 -5.37
N ASP A 24 -4.96 -14.72 -6.00
CA ASP A 24 -4.50 -16.04 -6.41
C ASP A 24 -3.82 -15.98 -7.80
N PRO A 25 -2.48 -16.04 -7.89
CA PRO A 25 -1.78 -15.93 -9.16
C PRO A 25 -2.11 -17.09 -10.10
N THR A 26 -2.38 -18.28 -9.56
CA THR A 26 -2.67 -19.48 -10.36
C THR A 26 -4.06 -19.39 -10.96
N GLY A 27 -5.06 -19.06 -10.14
CA GLY A 27 -6.44 -18.88 -10.57
C GLY A 27 -6.59 -17.77 -11.61
N VAL A 28 -5.98 -16.60 -11.37
CA VAL A 28 -5.99 -15.48 -12.32
C VAL A 28 -5.36 -15.87 -13.65
N THR A 29 -4.18 -16.52 -13.62
CA THR A 29 -3.47 -16.93 -14.84
C THR A 29 -4.26 -17.99 -15.63
N THR A 30 -4.86 -18.96 -14.93
CA THR A 30 -5.69 -20.00 -15.55
C THR A 30 -6.89 -19.38 -16.26
N PHE A 31 -7.58 -18.45 -15.60
CA PHE A 31 -8.70 -17.74 -16.21
C PHE A 31 -8.27 -16.91 -17.42
N ALA A 32 -7.17 -16.16 -17.30
CA ALA A 32 -6.64 -15.34 -18.39
C ALA A 32 -6.31 -16.19 -19.64
N ARG A 33 -5.67 -17.35 -19.46
CA ARG A 33 -5.42 -18.31 -20.55
C ARG A 33 -6.70 -18.85 -21.17
N ALA A 34 -7.66 -19.26 -20.35
CA ALA A 34 -8.94 -19.79 -20.83
C ALA A 34 -9.74 -18.77 -21.65
N GLN A 35 -9.56 -17.48 -21.39
CA GLN A 35 -10.20 -16.39 -22.12
C GLN A 35 -9.37 -15.85 -23.30
N HIS A 36 -8.18 -16.41 -23.55
CA HIS A 36 -7.27 -15.96 -24.61
C HIS A 36 -7.04 -14.44 -24.60
N VAL A 37 -6.80 -13.86 -23.41
CA VAL A 37 -6.57 -12.41 -23.31
C VAL A 37 -5.25 -12.01 -23.97
N ASP A 38 -5.28 -10.93 -24.75
CA ASP A 38 -4.07 -10.38 -25.38
C ASP A 38 -3.18 -9.62 -24.38
N ALA A 39 -3.78 -9.11 -23.30
CA ALA A 39 -3.09 -8.44 -22.21
C ALA A 39 -3.91 -8.44 -20.92
N ALA A 40 -3.22 -8.30 -19.79
CA ALA A 40 -3.81 -8.13 -18.47
C ALA A 40 -3.50 -6.74 -17.90
N VAL A 41 -4.52 -6.09 -17.32
CA VAL A 41 -4.36 -4.83 -16.58
C VAL A 41 -4.79 -5.08 -15.14
N ILE A 42 -3.88 -4.92 -14.20
CA ILE A 42 -4.15 -5.14 -12.78
C ILE A 42 -4.49 -3.80 -12.14
N GLY A 43 -5.73 -3.69 -11.65
CA GLY A 43 -6.21 -2.46 -11.00
C GLY A 43 -5.78 -2.33 -9.53
N PRO A 44 -6.18 -3.27 -8.66
CA PRO A 44 -5.86 -3.17 -7.23
C PRO A 44 -4.40 -3.49 -6.91
N GLU A 45 -3.93 -2.96 -5.80
CA GLU A 45 -2.58 -3.12 -5.27
C GLU A 45 -2.32 -4.52 -4.67
N ALA A 46 -3.35 -5.15 -4.08
CA ALA A 46 -3.20 -6.44 -3.41
C ALA A 46 -2.77 -7.60 -4.35
N PRO A 47 -3.34 -7.76 -5.56
CA PRO A 47 -2.84 -8.70 -6.57
C PRO A 47 -1.38 -8.46 -6.98
N LEU A 48 -0.96 -7.19 -7.07
CA LEU A 48 0.43 -6.83 -7.38
C LEU A 48 1.37 -7.31 -6.27
N ALA A 49 1.01 -7.04 -5.01
CA ALA A 49 1.74 -7.52 -3.84
C ALA A 49 1.75 -9.06 -3.72
N ALA A 50 0.71 -9.75 -4.24
CA ALA A 50 0.63 -11.20 -4.28
C ALA A 50 1.45 -11.84 -5.43
N GLY A 51 2.03 -11.05 -6.33
CA GLY A 51 2.83 -11.56 -7.46
C GLY A 51 2.00 -12.05 -8.65
N VAL A 52 0.75 -11.60 -8.78
CA VAL A 52 -0.12 -11.95 -9.92
C VAL A 52 0.47 -11.45 -11.23
N ALA A 53 1.07 -10.26 -11.22
CA ALA A 53 1.73 -9.70 -12.40
C ALA A 53 2.91 -10.57 -12.86
N ASP A 54 3.66 -11.13 -11.92
CA ASP A 54 4.80 -12.01 -12.21
C ASP A 54 4.32 -13.34 -12.83
N ALA A 55 3.24 -13.92 -12.28
CA ALA A 55 2.66 -15.16 -12.79
C ALA A 55 2.11 -15.00 -14.22
N LEU A 56 1.43 -13.89 -14.51
CA LEU A 56 0.92 -13.61 -15.85
C LEU A 56 2.05 -13.42 -16.87
N ARG A 57 3.11 -12.68 -16.51
CA ARG A 57 4.30 -12.55 -17.36
C ARG A 57 5.00 -13.88 -17.60
N ALA A 58 5.16 -14.70 -16.56
CA ALA A 58 5.73 -16.05 -16.69
C ALA A 58 4.89 -16.98 -17.57
N ALA A 59 3.60 -16.67 -17.70
CA ALA A 59 2.67 -17.36 -18.58
C ALA A 59 2.62 -16.76 -20.01
N GLU A 60 3.52 -15.84 -20.34
CA GLU A 60 3.62 -15.13 -21.62
C GLU A 60 2.42 -14.22 -21.93
N ILE A 61 1.73 -13.73 -20.89
CA ILE A 61 0.63 -12.77 -21.03
C ILE A 61 1.17 -11.36 -20.76
N PRO A 62 1.17 -10.45 -21.75
CA PRO A 62 1.53 -9.04 -21.55
C PRO A 62 0.75 -8.44 -20.39
N THR A 63 1.44 -7.79 -19.45
CA THR A 63 0.82 -7.36 -18.18
C THR A 63 1.20 -5.94 -17.80
N VAL A 64 0.17 -5.11 -17.61
CA VAL A 64 0.26 -3.76 -17.03
C VAL A 64 0.10 -3.87 -15.52
N GLY A 65 1.17 -3.51 -14.80
CA GLY A 65 1.25 -3.52 -13.34
C GLY A 65 2.61 -4.03 -12.86
N PRO A 66 3.22 -3.45 -11.81
CA PRO A 66 4.55 -3.85 -11.34
C PRO A 66 4.60 -5.32 -10.90
N GLY A 67 5.77 -5.94 -10.99
CA GLY A 67 6.03 -7.21 -10.31
C GLY A 67 6.02 -7.05 -8.79
N ARG A 68 5.99 -8.17 -8.06
CA ARG A 68 5.88 -8.16 -6.58
C ARG A 68 6.95 -7.29 -5.91
N ASP A 69 8.18 -7.37 -6.40
CA ASP A 69 9.30 -6.64 -5.82
C ASP A 69 9.18 -5.13 -6.00
N ALA A 70 8.73 -4.67 -7.18
CA ALA A 70 8.47 -3.26 -7.44
C ALA A 70 7.21 -2.76 -6.71
N ALA A 71 6.17 -3.60 -6.56
CA ALA A 71 4.95 -3.29 -5.80
C ALA A 71 5.20 -3.05 -4.30
N ARG A 72 6.40 -3.35 -3.79
CA ARG A 72 6.82 -3.00 -2.42
C ARG A 72 6.82 -1.49 -2.17
N ILE A 73 6.98 -0.67 -3.21
CA ILE A 73 6.94 0.80 -3.07
C ILE A 73 5.61 1.29 -2.49
N GLU A 74 4.51 0.57 -2.76
CA GLU A 74 3.18 0.90 -2.22
C GLU A 74 2.82 0.02 -1.02
N SER A 75 3.10 -1.29 -1.09
CA SER A 75 2.71 -2.24 -0.05
C SER A 75 3.52 -2.13 1.24
N SER A 76 4.70 -1.50 1.22
CA SER A 76 5.54 -1.26 2.40
C SER A 76 5.94 0.21 2.52
N LYS A 77 5.26 0.93 3.42
CA LYS A 77 5.57 2.34 3.74
C LYS A 77 7.04 2.51 4.16
N GLN A 78 7.57 1.59 4.96
CA GLN A 78 8.99 1.59 5.34
C GLN A 78 9.91 1.47 4.12
N PHE A 79 9.66 0.49 3.23
CA PHE A 79 10.46 0.34 2.02
C PHE A 79 10.42 1.58 1.14
N ALA A 80 9.24 2.22 1.01
CA ALA A 80 9.10 3.47 0.25
C ALA A 80 10.00 4.58 0.82
N ARG A 81 10.00 4.78 2.15
CA ARG A 81 10.84 5.78 2.83
C ARG A 81 12.34 5.48 2.64
N GLU A 82 12.73 4.23 2.86
CA GLU A 82 14.12 3.79 2.66
C GLU A 82 14.57 3.92 1.19
N LEU A 83 13.69 3.67 0.22
CA LEU A 83 13.98 3.85 -1.21
C LEU A 83 14.26 5.31 -1.54
N LEU A 84 13.38 6.22 -1.12
CA LEU A 84 13.55 7.66 -1.33
C LEU A 84 14.86 8.16 -0.68
N ALA A 85 15.17 7.70 0.54
CA ALA A 85 16.38 8.09 1.26
C ALA A 85 17.66 7.59 0.56
N ARG A 86 17.66 6.32 0.12
CA ARG A 86 18.80 5.73 -0.61
C ARG A 86 19.10 6.46 -1.93
N HIS A 87 18.10 7.04 -2.57
CA HIS A 87 18.24 7.78 -3.82
C HIS A 87 18.39 9.31 -3.61
N GLY A 88 18.47 9.79 -2.37
CA GLY A 88 18.62 11.22 -2.09
C GLY A 88 17.42 12.06 -2.56
N ILE A 89 16.22 11.46 -2.63
CA ILE A 89 15.00 12.17 -3.02
C ILE A 89 14.49 12.91 -1.78
N ASP A 90 14.68 14.23 -1.79
CA ASP A 90 14.26 15.15 -0.73
C ASP A 90 12.76 15.48 -0.83
N ALA A 91 11.95 14.46 -0.64
CA ALA A 91 10.48 14.55 -0.67
C ALA A 91 9.85 13.91 0.59
N GLN A 92 10.65 13.67 1.63
CA GLN A 92 10.19 12.95 2.82
C GLN A 92 9.98 13.91 3.98
N PRO A 93 8.78 13.94 4.60
CA PRO A 93 8.63 14.52 5.92
C PRO A 93 9.54 13.81 6.93
N ARG A 94 9.85 14.48 8.05
CA ARG A 94 10.55 13.84 9.15
C ARG A 94 9.76 12.62 9.64
N TYR A 95 10.43 11.49 9.84
CA TYR A 95 9.77 10.26 10.30
C TYR A 95 10.63 9.44 11.27
N VAL A 96 9.96 8.57 12.03
CA VAL A 96 10.57 7.58 12.93
C VAL A 96 9.81 6.24 12.81
N ILE A 97 10.55 5.13 12.78
CA ILE A 97 9.99 3.77 12.83
C ILE A 97 10.40 3.15 14.17
N PRO A 98 9.60 3.34 15.23
CA PRO A 98 9.93 2.83 16.55
C PRO A 98 9.76 1.30 16.62
N ARG A 99 10.64 0.64 17.37
CA ARG A 99 10.65 -0.80 17.64
C ARG A 99 10.29 -1.15 19.08
N SER A 100 10.13 -0.15 19.95
CA SER A 100 9.73 -0.34 21.34
C SER A 100 8.78 0.77 21.82
N MET A 101 8.13 0.54 22.96
CA MET A 101 7.26 1.55 23.57
C MET A 101 8.04 2.79 24.01
N GLU A 102 9.29 2.61 24.49
CA GLU A 102 10.15 3.73 24.85
C GLU A 102 10.57 4.54 23.62
N GLU A 103 10.79 3.89 22.48
CA GLU A 103 11.09 4.57 21.23
C GLU A 103 9.89 5.37 20.71
N VAL A 104 8.65 4.87 20.90
CA VAL A 104 7.43 5.65 20.60
C VAL A 104 7.39 6.92 21.45
N ASP A 105 7.57 6.80 22.76
CA ASP A 105 7.51 7.95 23.66
C ASP A 105 8.56 9.01 23.32
N ARG A 106 9.80 8.56 23.06
CA ARG A 106 10.88 9.44 22.64
C ARG A 106 10.57 10.13 21.31
N ALA A 107 10.09 9.38 20.32
CA ALA A 107 9.75 9.93 19.02
C ALA A 107 8.66 11.00 19.11
N VAL A 108 7.59 10.73 19.86
CA VAL A 108 6.48 11.68 20.06
C VAL A 108 6.95 12.95 20.79
N ALA A 109 7.84 12.82 21.78
CA ALA A 109 8.42 13.97 22.47
C ALA A 109 9.39 14.79 21.59
N ASP A 110 10.08 14.15 20.65
CA ASP A 110 11.09 14.77 19.79
C ASP A 110 10.51 15.42 18.52
N PHE A 111 9.23 15.20 18.18
CA PHE A 111 8.60 15.86 17.04
C PHE A 111 8.45 17.37 17.32
N PRO A 112 8.85 18.25 16.37
CA PRO A 112 8.78 19.70 16.55
C PRO A 112 7.36 20.26 16.47
N GLY A 113 6.38 19.45 16.07
CA GLY A 113 4.99 19.86 15.83
C GLY A 113 4.05 18.66 15.73
N PRO A 114 2.83 18.85 15.20
CA PRO A 114 1.86 17.78 15.04
C PRO A 114 2.40 16.62 14.20
N PHE A 115 1.97 15.40 14.52
CA PHE A 115 2.42 14.19 13.83
C PHE A 115 1.27 13.29 13.40
N VAL A 116 1.62 12.27 12.62
CA VAL A 116 0.72 11.27 12.06
C VAL A 116 1.20 9.89 12.50
N VAL A 117 0.27 9.04 12.93
CA VAL A 117 0.52 7.63 13.24
C VAL A 117 0.05 6.77 12.07
N LYS A 118 0.97 6.06 11.42
CA LYS A 118 0.69 5.23 10.24
C LYS A 118 1.05 3.77 10.51
N PRO A 119 0.07 2.85 10.63
CA PRO A 119 0.34 1.42 10.62
C PRO A 119 1.07 1.02 9.32
N SER A 120 2.10 0.20 9.46
CA SER A 120 2.85 -0.36 8.34
C SER A 120 2.16 -1.62 7.81
N GLY A 121 2.17 -1.78 6.48
CA GLY A 121 1.45 -2.84 5.76
C GLY A 121 0.20 -2.34 5.00
N LEU A 122 -0.45 -3.28 4.31
CA LEU A 122 -1.67 -3.08 3.53
C LEU A 122 -2.90 -3.08 4.45
N THR A 123 -3.20 -1.93 5.05
CA THR A 123 -4.42 -1.73 5.85
C THR A 123 -5.59 -1.18 5.02
N ALA A 124 -5.50 -1.21 3.69
CA ALA A 124 -6.46 -0.61 2.76
C ALA A 124 -6.74 0.88 3.09
N GLY A 125 -5.69 1.63 3.46
CA GLY A 125 -5.79 3.03 3.86
C GLY A 125 -6.43 3.29 5.23
N LYS A 126 -6.82 2.24 5.97
CA LYS A 126 -7.44 2.38 7.30
C LYS A 126 -6.38 2.45 8.40
N GLY A 127 -6.68 3.20 9.46
CA GLY A 127 -5.84 3.28 10.65
C GLY A 127 -4.73 4.34 10.61
N VAL A 128 -4.68 5.20 9.60
CA VAL A 128 -3.87 6.41 9.70
C VAL A 128 -4.58 7.38 10.65
N TRP A 129 -3.88 7.84 11.68
CA TRP A 129 -4.39 8.86 12.61
C TRP A 129 -3.56 10.13 12.47
N VAL A 130 -4.22 11.26 12.27
CA VAL A 130 -3.61 12.57 12.06
C VAL A 130 -3.90 13.48 13.24
N GLN A 131 -2.85 14.05 13.85
CA GLN A 131 -3.03 15.01 14.94
C GLN A 131 -3.72 16.30 14.44
N GLY A 132 -4.77 16.70 15.15
CA GLY A 132 -5.66 17.80 14.79
C GLY A 132 -6.89 17.38 13.98
N ALA A 133 -6.95 16.13 13.50
CA ALA A 133 -8.14 15.58 12.83
C ALA A 133 -8.72 14.38 13.60
N ASP A 134 -7.88 13.40 13.95
CA ASP A 134 -8.30 12.16 14.61
C ASP A 134 -8.02 12.17 16.12
N PHE A 135 -7.01 12.92 16.55
CA PHE A 135 -6.63 13.07 17.96
C PHE A 135 -6.01 14.46 18.21
N THR A 136 -6.05 14.94 19.44
CA THR A 136 -5.50 16.28 19.78
C THR A 136 -4.30 16.20 20.72
N ASP A 137 -4.38 15.35 21.74
CA ASP A 137 -3.27 15.12 22.68
C ASP A 137 -2.23 14.17 22.05
N PRO A 138 -0.95 14.55 21.93
CA PRO A 138 0.13 13.66 21.51
C PRO A 138 0.13 12.28 22.20
N LYS A 139 -0.32 12.21 23.46
CA LYS A 139 -0.40 10.96 24.23
C LYS A 139 -1.44 9.98 23.66
N GLU A 140 -2.51 10.46 23.03
CA GLU A 140 -3.49 9.62 22.35
C GLU A 140 -2.84 8.94 21.14
N GLY A 141 -2.11 9.70 20.32
CA GLY A 141 -1.34 9.18 19.20
C GLY A 141 -0.26 8.18 19.64
N ALA A 142 0.46 8.49 20.73
CA ALA A 142 1.44 7.56 21.33
C ALA A 142 0.77 6.25 21.78
N THR A 143 -0.38 6.34 22.45
CA THR A 143 -1.14 5.16 22.91
C THR A 143 -1.58 4.30 21.74
N TYR A 144 -2.09 4.92 20.68
CA TYR A 144 -2.46 4.21 19.46
C TYR A 144 -1.24 3.53 18.80
N ALA A 145 -0.12 4.23 18.65
CA ALA A 145 1.11 3.69 18.10
C ALA A 145 1.62 2.47 18.89
N LYS A 146 1.62 2.57 20.23
CA LYS A 146 1.96 1.46 21.13
C LYS A 146 1.00 0.27 20.96
N SER A 147 -0.30 0.52 20.82
CA SER A 147 -1.28 -0.55 20.62
C SER A 147 -1.00 -1.39 19.37
N ILE A 148 -0.48 -0.78 18.29
CA ILE A 148 -0.08 -1.46 17.06
C ILE A 148 1.11 -2.39 17.33
N LEU A 149 2.11 -1.92 18.08
CA LEU A 149 3.27 -2.72 18.46
C LEU A 149 2.89 -3.91 19.35
N VAL A 150 1.96 -3.72 20.31
CA VAL A 150 1.45 -4.82 21.15
C VAL A 150 0.80 -5.92 20.32
N GLN A 151 0.10 -5.55 19.24
CA GLN A 151 -0.54 -6.49 18.31
C GLN A 151 0.47 -7.17 17.35
N GLY A 152 1.77 -6.92 17.51
CA GLY A 152 2.82 -7.45 16.63
C GLY A 152 2.93 -6.71 15.29
N GLY A 153 2.25 -5.57 15.15
CA GLY A 153 2.36 -4.72 13.99
C GLY A 153 3.61 -3.85 14.01
N SER A 154 3.83 -3.12 12.91
CA SER A 154 4.83 -2.05 12.82
C SER A 154 4.15 -0.72 12.56
N VAL A 155 4.76 0.37 12.99
CA VAL A 155 4.20 1.72 12.91
C VAL A 155 5.25 2.70 12.42
N LEU A 156 4.80 3.67 11.63
CA LEU A 156 5.57 4.82 11.15
C LEU A 156 4.96 6.06 11.79
N LEU A 157 5.78 6.80 12.56
CA LEU A 157 5.43 8.13 13.03
C LEU A 157 6.03 9.15 12.07
N GLU A 158 5.24 10.12 11.64
CA GLU A 158 5.65 11.07 10.60
C GLU A 158 5.17 12.48 10.95
N GLU A 159 5.94 13.50 10.61
CA GLU A 159 5.51 14.89 10.68
C GLU A 159 4.21 15.10 9.89
N ARG A 160 3.29 15.88 10.47
CA ARG A 160 2.08 16.31 9.75
C ARG A 160 2.46 17.43 8.80
N LEU A 161 2.20 17.21 7.52
CA LEU A 161 2.34 18.24 6.48
C LEU A 161 1.03 18.99 6.31
N ASP A 162 1.11 20.32 6.26
CA ASP A 162 -0.01 21.20 5.92
C ASP A 162 0.21 21.75 4.49
N GLY A 163 -0.80 21.66 3.63
CA GLY A 163 -0.70 22.11 2.25
C GLY A 163 -1.78 21.53 1.35
N GLU A 164 -1.67 21.80 0.05
CA GLU A 164 -2.53 21.20 -0.97
C GLU A 164 -2.07 19.78 -1.29
N GLU A 165 -3.01 18.83 -1.25
CA GLU A 165 -2.77 17.45 -1.67
C GLU A 165 -3.17 17.28 -3.14
N PHE A 166 -2.28 16.70 -3.95
CA PHE A 166 -2.56 16.33 -5.33
C PHE A 166 -1.95 14.97 -5.66
N SER A 167 -2.51 14.28 -6.67
CA SER A 167 -1.99 13.01 -7.16
C SER A 167 -1.33 13.19 -8.52
N LEU A 168 -0.06 12.81 -8.63
CA LEU A 168 0.66 12.70 -9.90
C LEU A 168 0.76 11.23 -10.31
N MET A 169 0.00 10.85 -11.34
CA MET A 169 0.08 9.51 -11.93
C MET A 169 0.90 9.57 -13.22
N ALA A 170 1.85 8.64 -13.37
CA ALA A 170 2.69 8.53 -14.55
C ALA A 170 2.74 7.08 -15.03
N PHE A 171 2.80 6.89 -16.35
CA PHE A 171 3.16 5.59 -16.91
C PHE A 171 4.67 5.41 -16.79
N VAL A 172 5.08 4.29 -16.20
CA VAL A 172 6.49 3.96 -15.96
C VAL A 172 6.76 2.58 -16.55
N THR A 173 7.88 2.46 -17.26
CA THR A 173 8.44 1.22 -17.79
C THR A 173 9.92 1.15 -17.38
N ASP A 174 10.50 -0.05 -17.45
CA ASP A 174 11.93 -0.30 -17.29
C ASP A 174 12.78 0.28 -18.43
#